data_AF-A0A533VB83-F1
#
_entry.id   AF-A0A533VB83-F1
#
_cell.length_a   1.000
_cell.length_b   1.000
_cell.length_c   1.000
_cell.angle_alpha   90.00
_cell.angle_beta   90.00
_cell.angle_gamma   90.00
#
_symmetry.space_group_name_H-M   'P 1'
#
loop_
_entity.id
_entity.type
_entity.pdbx_description
1 polymer ?
#
loop_
_entity_poly.entity_id
_entity_poly.type
_entity_poly.pdbx_seq_one_letter_code
_entity_poly.pdbx_strand_id
1 'polypeptide(L)'
;MSYDRFVDNRLLTSRDVLNRKQIKMKLLDYDESARDFSQRFGSRILVKKVLLTIKKTDTEEIEEKELDVEELEKRIRKERMWSSSNRWISKSELKNGYIVATRHVDLLSDAMALDIIQF
;
A
#
# COMPACT_ATOMS: atom_id res chain seq x y z
N MET A 1 -9.99 -30.28 1.28
CA MET A 1 -9.08 -29.39 2.05
C MET A 1 -7.96 -28.97 1.11
N SER A 2 -8.01 -27.74 0.59
CA SER A 2 -7.06 -27.27 -0.43
C SER A 2 -5.82 -26.69 0.26
N TYR A 3 -4.64 -27.23 -0.05
CA TYR A 3 -3.34 -26.86 0.49
C TYR A 3 -2.75 -25.57 -0.12
N ASP A 4 -3.57 -24.70 -0.73
CA ASP A 4 -3.12 -23.95 -1.90
C ASP A 4 -3.20 -22.42 -1.81
N ARG A 5 -2.91 -21.81 -0.65
CA ARG A 5 -2.59 -20.36 -0.59
C ARG A 5 -1.58 -19.99 0.49
N PHE A 6 -0.51 -20.78 0.65
CA PHE A 6 0.65 -20.29 1.39
C PHE A 6 1.33 -19.20 0.54
N VAL A 7 1.08 -17.94 0.90
CA VAL A 7 1.74 -16.79 0.26
C VAL A 7 3.03 -16.56 1.04
N ASP A 8 4.17 -16.57 0.34
CA ASP A 8 5.46 -16.27 0.95
C ASP A 8 5.42 -14.86 1.56
N ASN A 9 5.68 -14.75 2.87
CA ASN A 9 5.75 -13.49 3.58
C ASN A 9 6.80 -12.54 2.98
N ARG A 10 7.85 -13.08 2.34
CA ARG A 10 8.88 -12.25 1.67
C ARG A 10 8.31 -11.41 0.53
N LEU A 11 7.21 -11.84 -0.09
CA LEU A 11 6.52 -11.08 -1.14
C LEU A 11 5.66 -9.95 -0.56
N LEU A 12 5.26 -10.06 0.71
CA LEU A 12 4.35 -9.14 1.38
C LEU A 12 5.06 -8.14 2.30
N THR A 13 6.33 -8.39 2.60
CA THR A 13 7.12 -7.57 3.51
C THR A 13 8.18 -6.80 2.73
N SER A 14 8.09 -5.48 2.72
CA SER A 14 9.19 -4.63 2.27
C SER A 14 10.13 -4.33 3.44
N ARG A 15 11.40 -4.04 3.14
CA ARG A 15 12.42 -3.74 4.14
C ARG A 15 13.13 -2.46 3.77
N ASP A 16 13.57 -1.76 4.79
CA ASP A 16 14.46 -0.61 4.62
C ASP A 16 15.86 -1.06 4.15
N VAL A 17 16.62 -0.14 3.55
CA VAL A 17 17.99 -0.35 3.05
C VAL A 17 18.91 -0.84 4.17
N LEU A 18 18.75 -0.30 5.39
CA LEU A 18 19.51 -0.70 6.57
C LEU A 18 18.93 -1.95 7.26
N ASN A 19 17.86 -2.53 6.70
CA ASN A 19 17.18 -3.72 7.23
C ASN A 19 16.68 -3.57 8.68
N ARG A 20 16.53 -2.33 9.17
CA ARG A 20 16.06 -2.00 10.52
C ARG A 20 14.54 -2.05 10.63
N LYS A 21 13.83 -1.66 9.58
CA LYS A 21 12.36 -1.63 9.55
C LYS A 21 11.83 -2.62 8.52
N GLN A 22 10.78 -3.34 8.90
CA GLN A 22 10.00 -4.20 8.03
C GLN A 22 8.60 -3.64 7.92
N ILE A 23 8.06 -3.57 6.71
CA ILE A 23 6.78 -2.94 6.44
C ILE A 23 5.87 -3.94 5.76
N LYS A 24 4.63 -4.01 6.22
CA LYS A 24 3.57 -4.81 5.63
C LYS A 24 2.33 -3.95 5.45
N MET A 25 1.64 -4.11 4.33
CA MET A 25 0.41 -3.38 4.07
C MET A 25 -0.76 -4.31 3.80
N LYS A 26 -1.83 -4.08 4.56
CA LYS A 26 -3.10 -4.77 4.40
C LYS A 26 -4.12 -3.82 3.77
N LEU A 27 -4.87 -4.33 2.80
CA LEU A 27 -5.96 -3.58 2.18
C LEU A 27 -7.17 -3.56 3.13
N LEU A 28 -7.69 -2.37 3.43
CA LEU A 28 -8.88 -2.20 4.26
C LEU A 28 -10.11 -1.86 3.43
N ASP A 29 -9.98 -0.88 2.53
CA ASP A 29 -11.07 -0.41 1.68
C ASP A 29 -10.59 -0.12 0.27
N TYR A 30 -11.41 -0.49 -0.71
CA TYR A 30 -11.10 -0.37 -2.13
C TYR A 30 -12.37 -0.33 -2.98
N ASP A 31 -12.24 0.24 -4.17
CA ASP A 31 -13.30 0.32 -5.16
C ASP A 31 -12.97 -0.52 -6.39
N GLU A 32 -13.75 -1.57 -6.64
CA GLU A 32 -13.64 -2.36 -7.87
C GLU A 32 -14.44 -1.76 -9.04
N SER A 33 -15.40 -0.90 -8.74
CA SER A 33 -16.35 -0.35 -9.72
C SER A 33 -15.87 0.97 -10.32
N ALA A 34 -14.82 1.56 -9.73
CA ALA A 34 -14.16 2.74 -10.24
C ALA A 34 -13.74 2.49 -11.70
N ARG A 35 -14.28 3.29 -12.62
CA ARG A 35 -13.96 3.21 -14.05
C ARG A 35 -12.48 3.52 -14.25
N ASP A 36 -11.65 2.48 -14.35
CA ASP A 36 -10.33 2.62 -14.94
C ASP A 36 -10.54 2.89 -16.45
N PHE A 37 -10.26 4.12 -16.89
CA PHE A 37 -10.32 4.48 -18.31
C PHE A 37 -9.32 3.67 -19.16
N SER A 38 -8.42 2.91 -18.53
CA SER A 38 -7.48 2.01 -19.18
C SER A 38 -7.99 0.56 -19.21
N GLN A 39 -9.08 0.30 -19.94
CA GLN A 39 -9.60 -1.05 -20.24
C GLN A 39 -8.55 -2.02 -20.84
N ARG A 40 -7.37 -1.54 -21.22
CA ARG A 40 -6.25 -2.33 -21.75
C ARG A 40 -5.44 -3.08 -20.67
N PHE A 41 -5.55 -2.74 -19.39
CA PHE A 41 -4.64 -3.24 -18.34
C PHE A 41 -5.24 -4.25 -17.34
N GLY A 42 -6.36 -4.90 -17.68
CA GLY A 42 -7.00 -5.88 -16.81
C GLY A 42 -7.79 -5.26 -15.65
N SER A 43 -8.26 -6.08 -14.72
CA SER A 43 -9.05 -5.62 -13.57
C SER A 43 -8.17 -4.98 -12.51
N ARG A 44 -8.16 -3.64 -12.48
CA ARG A 44 -7.56 -2.86 -11.40
C ARG A 44 -8.59 -2.52 -10.34
N ILE A 45 -8.09 -2.31 -9.14
CA ILE A 45 -8.84 -1.80 -8.00
C ILE A 45 -8.28 -0.44 -7.61
N LEU A 46 -9.17 0.45 -7.17
CA LEU A 46 -8.76 1.74 -6.62
C LEU A 46 -8.68 1.61 -5.10
N VAL A 47 -7.49 1.75 -4.55
CA VAL A 47 -7.26 1.68 -3.10
C VAL A 47 -7.76 2.97 -2.43
N LYS A 48 -8.58 2.82 -1.38
CA LYS A 48 -9.07 3.92 -0.54
C LYS A 48 -8.35 3.96 0.79
N LYS A 49 -8.30 2.82 1.50
CA LYS A 49 -7.69 2.72 2.83
C LYS A 49 -6.78 1.51 2.95
N VAL A 50 -5.66 1.69 3.64
CA VAL A 50 -4.70 0.63 3.95
C VAL A 50 -4.31 0.68 5.43
N LEU A 51 -4.04 -0.49 5.98
CA LEU A 51 -3.39 -0.63 7.29
C LEU A 51 -1.90 -0.87 7.05
N LEU A 52 -1.08 0.06 7.53
CA LEU A 52 0.36 -0.03 7.50
C LEU A 52 0.85 -0.61 8.83
N THR A 53 1.56 -1.73 8.76
CA THR A 53 2.25 -2.32 9.91
C THR A 53 3.75 -2.15 9.72
N ILE A 54 4.39 -1.41 10.62
CA ILE A 54 5.84 -1.21 10.65
C ILE A 54 6.39 -1.96 11.84
N LYS A 55 7.23 -2.97 11.59
CA LYS A 55 7.98 -3.69 12.62
C LYS A 55 9.41 -3.18 12.66
N LYS A 56 9.85 -2.72 13.82
CA LYS A 56 11.27 -2.43 14.09
C LYS A 56 11.98 -3.74 14.43
N THR A 57 13.11 -3.98 13.79
CA THR A 57 13.90 -5.21 13.97
C THR A 57 14.70 -5.16 15.28
N ASP A 58 15.15 -3.97 15.68
CA ASP A 58 16.02 -3.79 16.86
C ASP A 58 15.24 -3.88 18.19
N THR A 59 14.03 -3.32 18.24
CA THR A 59 13.20 -3.24 19.47
C THR A 59 12.03 -4.23 19.47
N GLU A 60 11.81 -4.94 18.36
CA GLU A 60 10.62 -5.77 18.11
C GLU A 60 9.27 -5.02 18.22
N GLU A 61 9.29 -3.70 18.33
CA GLU A 61 8.09 -2.87 18.38
C GLU A 61 7.33 -2.96 17.05
N ILE A 62 6.01 -3.09 17.17
CA ILE A 62 5.08 -3.12 16.05
C ILE A 62 4.21 -1.87 16.14
N GLU A 63 4.33 -1.01 15.13
CA GLU A 63 3.50 0.17 14.95
C GLU A 63 2.47 -0.12 13.86
N GLU A 64 1.19 0.05 14.18
CA GLU A 64 0.10 -0.06 13.22
C GLU A 64 -0.51 1.32 12.99
N LYS A 65 -0.63 1.70 11.73
CA LYS A 65 -1.19 2.99 11.31
C LYS A 65 -2.18 2.78 10.18
N GLU A 66 -3.39 3.25 10.38
CA GLU A 66 -4.38 3.34 9.32
C GLU A 66 -4.08 4.56 8.44
N LEU A 67 -4.12 4.37 7.13
CA LEU A 67 -3.88 5.40 6.14
C LEU A 67 -5.08 5.47 5.18
N ASP A 68 -5.72 6.64 5.18
CA ASP A 68 -6.71 7.01 4.16
C ASP A 68 -5.99 7.61 2.96
N VAL A 69 -5.75 6.77 1.95
CA VAL A 69 -5.02 7.14 0.73
C VAL A 69 -5.84 8.09 -0.13
N GLU A 70 -7.18 8.03 -0.05
CA GLU A 70 -8.04 8.97 -0.76
C GLU A 70 -7.96 10.38 -0.17
N GLU A 71 -7.96 10.49 1.15
CA GLU A 71 -7.79 11.78 1.84
C GLU A 71 -6.40 12.38 1.60
N LEU A 72 -5.35 11.54 1.62
CA LEU A 72 -3.97 11.96 1.31
C LEU A 72 -3.86 12.56 -0.10
N GLU A 73 -4.43 11.90 -1.11
CA GLU A 73 -4.44 12.39 -2.49
C GLU A 73 -5.20 13.73 -2.62
N LYS A 74 -6.34 13.88 -1.93
CA LYS A 74 -7.08 15.16 -1.88
C LYS A 74 -6.24 16.27 -1.25
N ARG A 75 -5.50 15.95 -0.18
CA ARG A 75 -4.65 16.89 0.53
C ARG A 75 -3.45 17.32 -0.30
N ILE A 76 -2.75 16.40 -0.96
CA ILE A 76 -1.63 16.73 -1.87
C ILE A 76 -2.10 17.62 -3.01
N ARG A 77 -3.25 17.30 -3.62
CA ARG A 77 -3.81 18.11 -4.70
C ARG A 77 -4.08 19.55 -4.26
N LYS A 78 -4.50 19.74 -3.02
CA LYS A 78 -4.77 21.06 -2.44
C LYS A 78 -3.49 21.81 -2.07
N GLU A 79 -2.55 21.16 -1.40
CA GLU A 79 -1.35 21.82 -0.85
C GLU A 79 -0.24 21.99 -1.89
N ARG A 80 -0.07 21.03 -2.80
CA ARG A 80 1.08 20.96 -3.72
C ARG A 80 0.70 20.99 -5.20
N MET A 81 -0.60 21.03 -5.53
CA MET A 81 -1.11 21.00 -6.91
C MET A 81 -0.62 19.80 -7.74
N TRP A 82 -0.31 18.69 -7.07
CA TRP A 82 0.04 17.43 -7.71
C TRP A 82 -1.06 16.38 -7.50
N SER A 83 -1.12 15.38 -8.39
CA SER A 83 -2.01 14.24 -8.24
C SER A 83 -1.24 12.97 -8.52
N SER A 84 -1.31 11.99 -7.62
CA SER A 84 -0.70 10.69 -7.85
C SER A 84 -1.69 9.77 -8.56
N SER A 85 -1.19 8.97 -9.50
CA SER A 85 -1.96 7.85 -10.09
C SER A 85 -1.69 6.54 -9.33
N ASN A 86 -1.10 6.63 -8.14
CA ASN A 86 -0.45 5.51 -7.46
C ASN A 86 -1.43 4.61 -6.69
N ARG A 87 -2.72 4.98 -6.65
CA ARG A 87 -3.79 4.26 -5.94
C ARG A 87 -4.35 3.08 -6.73
N TRP A 88 -4.01 2.94 -8.01
CA TRP A 88 -4.48 1.85 -8.86
C TRP A 88 -3.59 0.62 -8.71
N ILE A 89 -4.16 -0.48 -8.26
CA ILE A 89 -3.45 -1.75 -8.05
C ILE A 89 -4.12 -2.85 -8.87
N SER A 90 -3.32 -3.72 -9.48
CA SER A 90 -3.87 -4.90 -10.15
C SER A 90 -4.33 -5.95 -9.13
N LYS A 91 -5.44 -6.65 -9.40
CA LYS A 91 -5.86 -7.79 -8.54
C LYS A 91 -4.77 -8.87 -8.40
N SER A 92 -3.85 -8.99 -9.36
CA SER A 92 -2.70 -9.92 -9.28
C SER A 92 -1.68 -9.57 -8.19
N GLU A 93 -1.60 -8.29 -7.83
CA GLU A 93 -0.69 -7.72 -6.83
C GLU A 93 -1.29 -7.73 -5.41
N LEU A 94 -2.49 -8.31 -5.27
CA LEU A 94 -3.11 -8.61 -3.99
C LEU A 94 -2.99 -10.10 -3.70
N LYS A 95 -2.52 -10.42 -2.50
CA LYS A 95 -2.40 -11.80 -2.02
C LYS A 95 -2.96 -11.89 -0.60
N ASN A 96 -4.06 -12.63 -0.44
CA ASN A 96 -4.75 -12.83 0.83
C ASN A 96 -5.08 -11.50 1.57
N GLY A 97 -5.47 -10.45 0.84
CA GLY A 97 -5.80 -9.14 1.41
C GLY A 97 -4.59 -8.27 1.75
N TYR A 98 -3.37 -8.73 1.48
CA TYR A 98 -2.16 -7.92 1.57
C TYR A 98 -1.71 -7.46 0.18
N ILE A 99 -1.10 -6.29 0.16
CA ILE A 99 -0.48 -5.72 -1.03
C ILE A 99 0.95 -6.26 -1.15
N VAL A 100 1.40 -6.53 -2.38
CA VAL A 100 2.77 -6.98 -2.64
C VAL A 100 3.77 -5.84 -2.39
N ALA A 101 4.93 -6.19 -1.83
CA ALA A 101 5.98 -5.26 -1.41
C ALA A 101 6.43 -4.28 -2.50
N THR A 102 6.38 -4.68 -3.78
CA THR A 102 6.75 -3.84 -4.92
C THR A 102 5.89 -2.58 -5.06
N ARG A 103 4.65 -2.61 -4.57
CA ARG A 103 3.72 -1.47 -4.60
C ARG A 103 3.75 -0.62 -3.34
N HIS A 104 4.60 -0.97 -2.36
CA HIS A 104 4.58 -0.28 -1.09
C HIS A 104 5.00 1.18 -1.20
N VAL A 105 6.09 1.43 -1.93
CA VAL A 105 6.61 2.80 -2.12
C VAL A 105 5.64 3.64 -2.94
N ASP A 106 5.03 3.06 -3.98
CA ASP A 106 4.04 3.75 -4.82
C ASP A 106 2.87 4.28 -3.98
N LEU A 107 2.28 3.45 -3.11
CA LEU A 107 1.15 3.85 -2.27
C LEU A 107 1.55 4.81 -1.14
N LEU A 108 2.77 4.70 -0.63
CA LEU A 108 3.25 5.52 0.49
C LEU A 108 3.88 6.85 0.03
N SER A 109 4.10 7.04 -1.28
CA SER A 109 4.70 8.25 -1.83
C SER A 109 4.01 9.52 -1.36
N ASP A 110 2.68 9.47 -1.28
CA ASP A 110 1.86 10.62 -0.92
C ASP A 110 1.98 10.93 0.57
N ALA A 111 1.95 9.89 1.40
CA ALA A 111 2.14 10.03 2.84
C ALA A 111 3.57 10.51 3.17
N MET A 112 4.57 10.06 2.42
CA MET A 112 5.96 10.54 2.55
C MET A 112 6.10 11.98 2.08
N ALA A 113 5.48 12.34 0.96
CA ALA A 113 5.51 13.70 0.45
C ALA A 113 4.92 14.69 1.47
N LEU A 114 3.84 14.33 2.17
CA LEU A 114 3.22 15.14 3.22
C LEU A 114 3.90 15.04 4.60
N ASP A 115 5.07 14.38 4.69
CA ASP A 115 5.81 14.15 5.95
C ASP A 115 5.00 13.41 7.04
N ILE A 116 3.97 12.65 6.64
CA ILE A 116 3.11 11.88 7.55
C ILE A 116 3.77 10.56 7.97
N ILE A 117 4.68 10.06 7.14
CA ILE A 117 5.49 8.87 7.40
C ILE A 117 6.93 9.18 7.05
N GLN A 118 7.84 8.82 7.96
CA GLN A 118 9.28 8.89 7.76
C GLN A 118 9.89 7.51 8.02
N PHE A 119 10.77 7.08 7.11
CA PHE A 119 11.47 5.80 7.18
C PHE A 119 12.89 5.97 7.71
#